data_AF-F9Y6B3-F1
#
_entry.id   AF-F9Y6B3-F1
#
_cell.length_a   1.000
_cell.length_b   1.000
_cell.length_c   1.000
_cell.angle_alpha   90.00
_cell.angle_beta   90.00
_cell.angle_gamma   90.00
#
_symmetry.space_group_name_H-M   'P 1'
#
loop_
_entity.id
_entity.type
_entity.pdbx_description
1 polymer ?
#
loop_
_entity_poly.entity_id
_entity_poly.type
_entity_poly.pdbx_seq_one_letter_code
_entity_poly.pdbx_strand_id
1 'polypeptide(L)'
;MLRKVAIDCLAIQDWETFHDAFEQAFGFPGWYGRNLNAWIDCMTHLDEDGMSDFKALPDEIVILELSNANELKRIAPDILTATLEMTAFCNWRRAERGDPPLLLVSCYA
;
A
#
# COMPACT_ATOMS: atom_id res chain seq x y z
N MET A 1 -6.94 14.86 -7.26
CA MET A 1 -6.09 14.42 -8.41
C MET A 1 -5.72 12.95 -8.24
N LEU A 2 -5.29 12.25 -9.28
CA LEU A 2 -4.92 10.83 -9.19
C LEU A 2 -3.42 10.67 -9.41
N ARG A 3 -2.73 9.99 -8.50
CA ARG A 3 -1.31 9.65 -8.64
C ARG A 3 -1.11 8.15 -8.50
N LYS A 4 -0.47 7.57 -9.50
CA LYS A 4 -0.21 6.13 -9.55
C LYS A 4 1.12 5.81 -8.91
N VAL A 5 1.15 4.72 -8.15
CA VAL A 5 2.35 4.03 -7.70
C VAL A 5 2.23 2.58 -8.13
N ALA A 6 3.16 2.14 -8.98
CA ALA A 6 3.17 0.77 -9.49
C ALA A 6 3.91 -0.13 -8.50
N ILE A 7 3.30 -1.27 -8.18
CA ILE A 7 3.89 -2.35 -7.40
C ILE A 7 3.95 -3.57 -8.30
N ASP A 8 5.16 -4.01 -8.68
CA ASP A 8 5.32 -5.22 -9.49
C ASP A 8 5.14 -6.46 -8.61
N CYS A 9 4.01 -7.13 -8.76
CA CYS A 9 3.70 -8.31 -7.98
C CYS A 9 4.56 -9.53 -8.32
N LEU A 10 5.35 -9.50 -9.42
CA LEU A 10 6.35 -10.55 -9.68
C LEU A 10 7.51 -10.51 -8.67
N ALA A 11 7.77 -9.35 -8.05
CA ALA A 11 8.79 -9.22 -7.02
C ALA A 11 8.35 -9.80 -5.67
N ILE A 12 7.06 -10.10 -5.49
CA ILE A 12 6.48 -10.52 -4.20
C ILE A 12 6.25 -12.03 -4.21
N GLN A 13 7.01 -12.76 -3.40
CA GLN A 13 6.91 -14.22 -3.25
C GLN A 13 6.45 -14.63 -1.85
N ASP A 14 6.65 -13.76 -0.87
CA ASP A 14 6.35 -13.93 0.54
C ASP A 14 6.19 -12.56 1.24
N TRP A 15 6.00 -12.57 2.56
CA TRP A 15 5.84 -11.34 3.33
C TRP A 15 7.10 -10.48 3.39
N GLU A 16 8.29 -11.07 3.30
CA GLU A 16 9.55 -10.32 3.32
C GLU A 16 9.69 -9.50 2.05
N THR A 17 9.51 -10.14 0.90
CA THR A 17 9.53 -9.49 -0.42
C THR A 17 8.35 -8.54 -0.64
N PHE A 18 7.19 -8.78 0.01
CA PHE A 18 6.11 -7.80 0.09
C PHE A 18 6.57 -6.50 0.74
N HIS A 19 7.23 -6.59 1.90
CA HIS A 19 7.73 -5.41 2.61
C HIS A 19 8.78 -4.68 1.78
N ASP A 20 9.69 -5.39 1.10
CA ASP A 20 10.67 -4.78 0.20
C ASP A 20 10.03 -3.99 -0.94
N ALA A 21 9.01 -4.56 -1.59
CA ALA A 21 8.34 -3.92 -2.72
C ALA A 21 7.67 -2.59 -2.33
N PHE A 22 6.99 -2.55 -1.18
CA PHE A 22 6.33 -1.33 -0.71
C PHE A 22 7.31 -0.33 -0.11
N GLU A 23 8.32 -0.78 0.63
CA GLU A 23 9.40 0.07 1.14
C GLU A 23 10.16 0.75 0.00
N GLN A 24 10.46 0.02 -1.08
CA GLN A 24 11.08 0.58 -2.28
C GLN A 24 10.17 1.59 -3.00
N ALA A 25 8.87 1.33 -3.07
CA ALA A 25 7.93 2.17 -3.80
C ALA A 25 7.60 3.48 -3.08
N PHE A 26 7.52 3.44 -1.74
CA PHE A 26 7.09 4.59 -0.93
C PHE A 26 8.23 5.23 -0.12
N GLY A 27 9.38 4.56 0.03
CA GLY A 27 10.46 5.01 0.89
C GLY A 27 10.01 5.05 2.35
N PHE A 28 9.59 3.91 2.90
CA PHE A 28 9.20 3.85 4.32
C PHE A 28 10.37 4.19 5.25
N PRO A 29 10.10 4.72 6.45
CA PRO A 29 11.14 5.20 7.35
C PRO A 29 12.03 4.05 7.83
N GLY A 30 13.28 4.35 8.21
CA GLY A 30 14.24 3.33 8.69
C GLY A 30 13.85 2.59 9.97
N TRP A 31 12.75 2.99 10.63
CA TRP A 31 12.13 2.27 11.75
C TRP A 31 10.91 1.42 11.33
N TYR A 32 10.68 1.25 10.03
CA TYR A 32 9.61 0.42 9.48
C TYR A 32 9.71 -1.03 10.01
N GLY A 33 8.72 -1.43 10.80
CA GLY A 33 8.75 -2.69 11.56
C GLY A 33 8.47 -3.97 10.76
N ARG A 34 8.33 -3.88 9.43
CA ARG A 34 8.12 -5.01 8.51
C ARG A 34 7.09 -6.02 9.00
N ASN A 35 5.92 -5.50 9.37
CA ASN A 35 4.73 -6.26 9.72
C ASN A 35 3.49 -5.51 9.22
N LEU A 36 2.33 -6.19 9.27
CA LEU A 36 1.09 -5.65 8.68
C LEU A 36 0.61 -4.36 9.38
N ASN A 37 0.79 -4.23 10.70
CA ASN A 37 0.43 -3.00 11.41
C ASN A 37 1.31 -1.83 10.96
N ALA A 38 2.63 -2.06 10.83
CA ALA A 38 3.56 -1.05 10.34
C ALA A 38 3.24 -0.62 8.89
N TRP A 39 2.85 -1.57 8.04
CA TRP A 39 2.38 -1.27 6.68
C TRP A 39 1.12 -0.40 6.71
N ILE A 40 0.10 -0.79 7.48
CA ILE A 40 -1.14 -0.03 7.62
C ILE A 40 -0.85 1.38 8.14
N ASP A 41 0.04 1.53 9.13
CA ASP A 41 0.41 2.83 9.68
C ASP A 41 1.05 3.73 8.61
N CYS A 42 2.01 3.23 7.82
CA CYS A 42 2.61 4.04 6.75
C CYS A 42 1.58 4.41 5.68
N MET A 43 0.80 3.43 5.22
CA MET A 43 -0.16 3.62 4.12
C MET A 43 -1.36 4.49 4.50
N THR A 44 -1.77 4.49 5.76
CA THR A 44 -2.84 5.37 6.28
C THR A 44 -2.42 6.84 6.26
N HIS A 45 -1.12 7.13 6.35
CA HIS A 45 -0.59 8.48 6.59
C HIS A 45 0.37 8.94 5.48
N LEU A 46 0.17 8.49 4.23
CA LEU A 46 1.01 8.91 3.10
C LEU A 46 0.96 10.42 2.81
N ASP A 47 0.02 11.15 3.40
CA ASP A 47 -0.10 12.62 3.33
C ASP A 47 0.59 13.34 4.51
N GLU A 48 1.11 12.61 5.49
CA GLU A 48 1.82 13.13 6.66
C GLU A 48 3.35 12.98 6.52
N ASP A 49 4.12 13.86 7.17
CA ASP A 49 5.58 13.81 7.14
C ASP A 49 6.13 12.71 8.06
N GLY A 50 7.20 12.05 7.62
CA GLY A 50 7.95 11.07 8.42
C GLY A 50 7.40 9.64 8.38
N MET A 51 6.29 9.41 7.67
CA MET A 51 5.70 8.07 7.47
C MET A 51 6.15 7.41 6.16
N SER A 52 6.65 8.20 5.22
CA SER A 52 7.25 7.77 3.95
C SER A 52 8.00 8.94 3.29
N ASP A 53 8.95 8.66 2.40
CA ASP A 53 9.54 9.65 1.50
C ASP A 53 8.53 10.11 0.44
N PHE A 54 7.60 9.21 0.07
CA PHE A 54 6.42 9.56 -0.70
C PHE A 54 5.48 10.44 0.14
N LYS A 55 5.05 11.57 -0.41
CA LYS A 55 4.00 12.41 0.17
C LYS A 55 2.87 12.64 -0.81
N ALA A 56 1.67 12.20 -0.45
CA ALA A 56 0.44 12.54 -1.14
C ALA A 56 0.08 14.00 -0.89
N LEU A 57 -0.37 14.69 -1.92
CA LEU A 57 -0.84 16.07 -1.80
C LEU A 57 -2.28 16.12 -1.26
N PRO A 58 -2.72 17.26 -0.69
CA PRO A 58 -4.13 17.47 -0.38
C PRO A 58 -5.02 17.17 -1.60
N ASP A 59 -6.13 16.49 -1.36
CA ASP A 59 -7.10 16.04 -2.39
C ASP A 59 -6.53 15.10 -3.47
N GLU A 60 -5.35 14.53 -3.25
CA GLU A 60 -4.79 13.47 -4.08
C GLU A 60 -5.29 12.09 -3.64
N ILE A 61 -5.60 11.23 -4.60
CA ILE A 61 -5.84 9.81 -4.38
C ILE A 61 -4.65 9.05 -4.95
N VAL A 62 -4.07 8.19 -4.13
CA VAL A 62 -2.98 7.30 -4.51
C VAL A 62 -3.56 6.00 -5.05
N ILE A 63 -3.27 5.71 -6.32
CA ILE A 63 -3.63 4.47 -6.97
C ILE A 63 -2.47 3.48 -6.80
N LEU A 64 -2.71 2.42 -6.03
CA LEU A 64 -1.87 1.23 -5.99
C LEU A 64 -2.14 0.40 -7.24
N GLU A 65 -1.29 0.55 -8.24
CA GLU A 65 -1.35 -0.23 -9.48
C GLU A 65 -0.55 -1.52 -9.27
N LEU A 66 -1.25 -2.60 -8.93
CA LEU A 66 -0.64 -3.92 -8.70
C LEU A 66 -0.50 -4.63 -10.05
N SER A 67 0.65 -4.46 -10.71
CA SER A 67 0.95 -5.13 -11.97
C SER A 67 1.25 -6.61 -11.73
N ASN A 68 0.88 -7.47 -12.67
CA ASN A 68 1.05 -8.94 -12.57
C ASN A 68 0.37 -9.57 -11.34
N ALA A 69 -0.69 -8.95 -10.81
CA ALA A 69 -1.40 -9.44 -9.63
C ALA A 69 -2.03 -10.84 -9.80
N ASN A 70 -2.32 -11.26 -11.04
CA ASN A 70 -2.72 -12.62 -11.38
C ASN A 70 -1.67 -13.67 -10.98
N GLU A 71 -0.39 -13.34 -11.12
CA GLU A 71 0.69 -14.24 -10.70
C GLU A 71 0.80 -14.30 -9.17
N LEU A 72 0.71 -13.14 -8.50
CA LEU A 72 0.68 -13.11 -7.03
C LEU A 72 -0.51 -13.88 -6.46
N LYS A 73 -1.69 -13.76 -7.08
CA LYS A 73 -2.86 -14.57 -6.71
C LYS A 73 -2.59 -16.07 -6.83
N ARG A 74 -1.81 -16.48 -7.85
CA ARG A 74 -1.46 -17.88 -8.08
C ARG A 74 -0.48 -18.41 -7.04
N ILE A 75 0.52 -17.62 -6.65
CA ILE A 75 1.62 -18.08 -5.77
C ILE A 75 1.41 -17.77 -4.29
N ALA A 76 0.78 -16.64 -3.96
CA ALA A 76 0.53 -16.18 -2.60
C ALA A 76 -0.83 -15.43 -2.51
N PRO A 77 -1.96 -16.14 -2.69
CA PRO A 77 -3.30 -15.52 -2.68
C PRO A 77 -3.62 -14.78 -1.37
N ASP A 78 -3.08 -15.24 -0.25
CA ASP A 78 -3.28 -14.60 1.05
C ASP A 78 -2.63 -13.21 1.12
N ILE A 79 -1.46 -13.03 0.46
CA ILE A 79 -0.79 -11.72 0.39
C ILE A 79 -1.62 -10.75 -0.45
N LEU A 80 -2.10 -11.19 -1.61
CA LEU A 80 -2.97 -10.34 -2.43
C LEU A 80 -4.25 -9.97 -1.68
N THR A 81 -4.91 -10.96 -1.06
CA THR A 81 -6.15 -10.74 -0.30
C THR A 81 -5.93 -9.75 0.82
N ALA A 82 -4.89 -9.96 1.64
CA ALA A 82 -4.53 -9.02 2.71
C ALA A 82 -4.19 -7.63 2.17
N THR A 83 -3.49 -7.51 1.04
CA THR A 83 -3.19 -6.20 0.44
C THR A 83 -4.46 -5.43 0.11
N LEU A 84 -5.47 -6.10 -0.46
CA LEU A 84 -6.76 -5.49 -0.77
C LEU A 84 -7.53 -5.11 0.50
N GLU A 85 -7.62 -6.02 1.46
CA GLU A 85 -8.33 -5.80 2.74
C GLU A 85 -7.68 -4.70 3.56
N MET A 86 -6.36 -4.70 3.70
CA MET A 86 -5.61 -3.68 4.43
C MET A 86 -5.68 -2.33 3.74
N THR A 87 -5.68 -2.27 2.41
CA THR A 87 -5.90 -1.01 1.68
C THR A 87 -7.28 -0.44 1.99
N ALA A 88 -8.32 -1.27 1.97
CA ALA A 88 -9.66 -0.87 2.37
C ALA A 88 -9.71 -0.43 3.84
N PHE A 89 -9.01 -1.14 4.72
CA PHE A 89 -8.89 -0.80 6.14
C PHE A 89 -8.22 0.55 6.38
N CYS A 90 -7.16 0.90 5.64
CA CYS A 90 -6.54 2.22 5.73
C CYS A 90 -7.57 3.33 5.43
N ASN A 91 -8.37 3.16 4.39
CA ASN A 91 -9.44 4.10 4.05
C ASN A 91 -10.53 4.16 5.13
N TRP A 92 -10.93 3.02 5.70
CA TRP A 92 -11.88 3.00 6.81
C TRP A 92 -11.31 3.73 8.04
N ARG A 93 -10.05 3.49 8.41
CA ARG A 93 -9.37 4.15 9.53
C ARG A 93 -9.28 5.67 9.34
N ARG A 94 -9.08 6.14 8.11
CA ARG A 94 -9.15 7.57 7.77
C ARG A 94 -10.57 8.12 7.93
N ALA A 95 -11.57 7.41 7.41
CA ALA A 95 -12.97 7.81 7.53
C ALA A 95 -13.43 7.94 9.00
N GLU A 96 -13.00 7.03 9.89
CA GLU A 96 -13.28 7.10 11.33
C GLU A 96 -12.70 8.37 12.00
N ARG A 97 -11.66 8.96 11.41
CA ARG A 97 -11.05 10.22 11.87
C ARG A 97 -11.67 11.47 11.22
N GLY A 98 -12.59 11.29 10.26
CA GLY A 98 -13.16 12.37 9.46
C GLY A 98 -12.33 12.74 8.22
N ASP A 99 -11.26 11.99 7.93
CA ASP A 99 -10.41 12.21 6.76
C ASP A 99 -10.99 11.49 5.53
N PRO A 100 -10.82 12.03 4.31
CA PRO A 100 -11.22 11.32 3.10
C PRO A 100 -10.38 10.07 2.86
N PRO A 101 -10.91 9.06 2.14
CA PRO A 101 -10.11 7.92 1.70
C PRO A 101 -8.96 8.40 0.81
N LEU A 102 -7.79 7.77 0.95
CA LEU A 102 -6.57 8.16 0.25
C LEU A 102 -6.16 7.15 -0.81
N LEU A 103 -6.52 5.88 -0.63
CA LEU A 103 -6.00 4.78 -1.44
C LEU A 103 -7.06 4.23 -2.39
N LEU A 104 -6.65 3.87 -3.60
CA LEU A 104 -7.42 3.11 -4.56
C LEU A 104 -6.55 1.97 -5.09
N VAL A 105 -7.12 0.79 -5.33
CA VAL A 105 -6.38 -0.33 -5.95
C VAL A 105 -6.81 -0.53 -7.39
N SER A 106 -5.84 -0.75 -8.28
CA SER A 106 -6.07 -1.21 -9.64
C SER A 106 -5.28 -2.50 -9.86
N CYS A 107 -5.98 -3.60 -10.15
CA CYS A 107 -5.35 -4.88 -10.43
C CYS A 107 -6.26 -5.76 -11.29
N TYR A 108 -5.65 -6.66 -12.07
CA TYR A 108 -6.34 -7.84 -12.64
C TYR A 108 -5.69 -9.08 -12.05
N ALA A 109 -6.49 -9.90 -11.37
CA ALA A 109 -6.01 -11.05 -10.63
C ALA A 109 -6.97 -12.23 -10.71
#